data_AF-A0A6B3AU77-F1
#
_entry.id   AF-A0A6B3AU77-F1
#
_cell.length_a   1.000
_cell.length_b   1.000
_cell.length_c   1.000
_cell.angle_alpha   90.00
_cell.angle_beta   90.00
_cell.angle_gamma   90.00
#
_symmetry.space_group_name_H-M   'P 1'
#
loop_
_entity.id
_entity.type
_entity.pdbx_description
1 polymer ?
#
loop_
_entity_poly.entity_id
_entity_poly.type
_entity_poly.pdbx_seq_one_letter_code
_entity_poly.pdbx_strand_id
1 'polypeptide(L)'
;MQWTLVVPLKPLAQAKSRLSDTADDGLRPGLALAFAQDTVAAALACPAVRGVVVVTDDVPAGRALTALGAGVVADEPRAGLNAALAHGAARV
;
A
#
# COMPACT_ATOMS: atom_id res chain seq x y z
N MET A 1 -18.23 -15.60 -3.42
CA MET A 1 -18.12 -14.25 -2.83
C MET A 1 -16.86 -13.60 -3.38
N GLN A 2 -16.88 -12.31 -3.68
CA GLN A 2 -15.69 -11.57 -4.16
C GLN A 2 -15.26 -10.58 -3.07
N TRP A 3 -13.95 -10.45 -2.86
CA TRP A 3 -13.35 -9.65 -1.79
C TRP A 3 -12.79 -8.33 -2.34
N THR A 4 -12.81 -7.28 -1.52
CA THR A 4 -11.96 -6.11 -1.72
C THR A 4 -10.86 -6.14 -0.66
N LEU A 5 -9.59 -6.04 -1.07
CA LEU A 5 -8.47 -5.99 -0.13
C LEU A 5 -8.14 -4.55 0.23
N VAL A 6 -7.83 -4.32 1.50
CA VAL A 6 -7.31 -3.04 2.01
C VAL A 6 -5.84 -3.22 2.35
N VAL A 7 -4.98 -2.41 1.76
CA VAL A 7 -3.51 -2.47 1.91
C VAL A 7 -3.00 -1.16 2.50
N PRO A 8 -2.60 -1.12 3.79
CA PRO A 8 -2.03 0.07 4.38
C PRO A 8 -0.58 0.23 3.94
N LEU A 9 -0.20 1.43 3.49
CA LEU A 9 1.14 1.74 3.03
C LEU A 9 1.66 3.00 3.72
N LYS A 10 2.67 2.81 4.58
CA LYS A 10 3.42 3.90 5.21
C LYS A 10 4.22 4.69 4.17
N PRO A 11 4.57 5.96 4.46
CA PRO A 11 5.51 6.71 3.63
C PRO A 11 6.77 5.91 3.33
N LEU A 12 7.16 5.87 2.05
CA LEU A 12 8.22 4.97 1.56
C LEU A 12 9.55 5.22 2.28
N ALA A 13 9.85 6.49 2.57
CA ALA A 13 11.06 6.91 3.28
C ALA A 13 11.19 6.32 4.71
N GLN A 14 10.07 5.97 5.34
CA GLN A 14 10.04 5.42 6.71
C GLN A 14 9.92 3.89 6.72
N ALA A 15 9.74 3.28 5.55
CA ALA A 15 9.46 1.86 5.45
C ALA A 15 10.74 1.00 5.56
N LYS A 16 10.54 -0.28 5.89
CA LYS A 16 11.57 -1.32 5.79
C LYS A 16 12.86 -1.02 6.57
N SER A 17 12.78 -0.43 7.75
CA SER A 17 13.95 -0.16 8.61
C SER A 17 14.75 -1.41 8.97
N ARG A 18 14.11 -2.59 8.99
CA ARG A 18 14.81 -3.89 9.17
C ARG A 18 15.72 -4.28 8.00
N LEU A 19 15.65 -3.57 6.86
CA LEU A 19 16.55 -3.77 5.72
C LEU A 19 17.72 -2.79 5.71
N SER A 20 17.86 -1.90 6.71
CA SER A 20 18.93 -0.88 6.74
C SER A 20 20.35 -1.46 6.72
N ASP A 21 20.54 -2.71 7.16
CA ASP A 21 21.85 -3.37 7.14
C ASP A 21 22.27 -3.84 5.73
N THR A 22 21.30 -3.99 4.81
CA THR A 22 21.53 -4.55 3.46
C THR A 22 21.07 -3.64 2.33
N ALA A 23 20.28 -2.61 2.63
CA ALA A 23 19.82 -1.58 1.72
C ALA A 23 19.88 -0.22 2.42
N ASP A 24 20.63 0.71 1.84
CA ASP A 24 20.73 2.07 2.37
C ASP A 24 19.46 2.90 2.13
N ASP A 25 19.46 4.11 2.65
CA ASP A 25 18.32 5.04 2.57
C ASP A 25 17.98 5.47 1.14
N GLY A 26 18.92 5.36 0.20
CA GLY A 26 18.67 5.61 -1.22
C GLY A 26 17.89 4.45 -1.88
N LEU A 27 18.13 3.21 -1.44
CA LEU A 27 17.50 2.02 -2.02
C LEU A 27 16.20 1.59 -1.31
N ARG A 28 16.11 1.75 0.02
CA ARG A 28 14.94 1.27 0.81
C ARG A 28 13.59 1.77 0.31
N PRO A 29 13.40 3.05 -0.07
CA PRO A 29 12.12 3.53 -0.57
C PRO A 29 11.70 2.83 -1.87
N GLY A 30 12.66 2.59 -2.77
CA GLY A 30 12.43 1.86 -4.03
C GLY A 30 12.01 0.41 -3.77
N LEU A 31 12.67 -0.28 -2.84
CA LEU A 31 12.28 -1.63 -2.42
C LEU A 31 10.89 -1.65 -1.78
N ALA A 32 10.58 -0.67 -0.93
CA ALA A 32 9.26 -0.56 -0.31
C ALA A 32 8.15 -0.40 -1.36
N LEU A 33 8.38 0.42 -2.39
CA LEU A 33 7.44 0.60 -3.50
C LEU A 33 7.32 -0.68 -4.34
N ALA A 34 8.43 -1.31 -4.72
CA ALA A 34 8.43 -2.55 -5.49
C ALA A 34 7.61 -3.65 -4.79
N PHE A 35 7.83 -3.85 -3.49
CA PHE A 35 7.04 -4.81 -2.71
C PHE A 35 5.54 -4.47 -2.68
N ALA A 36 5.18 -3.19 -2.59
CA ALA A 36 3.78 -2.78 -2.66
C ALA A 36 3.18 -3.07 -4.04
N GLN A 37 3.91 -2.75 -5.12
CA GLN A 37 3.48 -3.00 -6.49
C GLN A 37 3.27 -4.50 -6.75
N ASP A 38 4.22 -5.34 -6.36
CA ASP A 38 4.13 -6.80 -6.52
C ASP A 38 2.94 -7.38 -5.74
N THR A 39 2.72 -6.89 -4.50
CA THR A 39 1.61 -7.32 -3.66
C THR A 39 0.26 -6.93 -4.28
N VAL A 40 0.12 -5.70 -4.74
CA VAL A 40 -1.12 -5.20 -5.35
C VAL A 40 -1.40 -5.91 -6.68
N ALA A 41 -0.38 -6.08 -7.53
CA ALA A 41 -0.51 -6.78 -8.79
C ALA A 41 -0.95 -8.24 -8.58
N ALA A 42 -0.33 -8.95 -7.63
CA ALA A 42 -0.72 -10.32 -7.30
C ALA A 42 -2.16 -10.40 -6.75
N ALA A 43 -2.57 -9.43 -5.92
CA ALA A 43 -3.93 -9.36 -5.40
C ALA A 43 -4.96 -9.10 -6.51
N LEU A 44 -4.70 -8.17 -7.43
CA LEU A 44 -5.58 -7.86 -8.55
C LEU A 44 -5.68 -9.00 -9.57
N ALA A 45 -4.64 -9.84 -9.69
CA ALA A 45 -4.68 -11.03 -10.53
C ALA A 45 -5.50 -12.18 -9.93
N CYS A 46 -5.87 -12.13 -8.65
CA CYS A 46 -6.60 -13.18 -7.97
C CYS A 46 -8.09 -13.16 -8.33
N PRO A 47 -8.67 -14.26 -8.88
CA PRO A 47 -10.09 -14.27 -9.30
C PRO A 47 -11.10 -14.03 -8.17
N ALA A 48 -10.72 -14.27 -6.92
CA ALA A 48 -11.57 -14.01 -5.76
C ALA A 48 -11.58 -12.53 -5.34
N VAL A 49 -10.73 -11.70 -5.92
CA VAL A 49 -10.54 -10.29 -5.57
C VAL A 49 -11.20 -9.42 -6.64
N ARG A 50 -12.15 -8.58 -6.22
CA ARG A 50 -12.79 -7.58 -7.09
C ARG A 50 -11.97 -6.30 -7.19
N GLY A 51 -11.21 -5.97 -6.16
CA GLY A 51 -10.41 -4.75 -6.14
C GLY A 51 -9.45 -4.67 -4.96
N VAL A 52 -8.55 -3.69 -5.03
CA VAL A 52 -7.58 -3.37 -3.99
C VAL A 52 -7.69 -1.88 -3.70
N VAL A 53 -7.78 -1.52 -2.42
CA VAL A 53 -7.66 -0.13 -1.95
C VAL A 53 -6.41 0.01 -1.09
N VAL A 54 -5.58 0.97 -1.45
CA VAL A 54 -4.36 1.32 -0.73
C VAL A 54 -4.63 2.55 0.15
N VAL A 55 -4.27 2.46 1.42
CA VAL A 55 -4.38 3.58 2.38
C VAL A 55 -3.00 4.21 2.52
N THR A 56 -2.81 5.42 1.98
CA THR A 56 -1.52 6.13 2.02
C THR A 56 -1.63 7.63 1.72
N ASP A 57 -0.76 8.42 2.36
CA ASP A 57 -0.53 9.83 2.03
C ASP A 57 0.72 10.02 1.14
N ASP A 58 1.42 8.94 0.78
CA ASP A 58 2.62 8.99 -0.06
C ASP A 58 2.22 9.17 -1.52
N VAL A 59 2.26 10.41 -2.02
CA VAL A 59 1.78 10.77 -3.37
C VAL A 59 2.47 9.97 -4.48
N PRO A 60 3.82 9.82 -4.51
CA PRO A 60 4.49 8.96 -5.49
C PRO A 60 3.98 7.52 -5.45
N ALA A 61 3.86 6.92 -4.26
CA ALA A 61 3.37 5.55 -4.13
C ALA A 61 1.90 5.42 -4.58
N GLY A 62 1.05 6.38 -4.19
CA GLY A 62 -0.34 6.44 -4.60
C GLY A 62 -0.48 6.46 -6.12
N ARG A 63 0.28 7.33 -6.82
CA ARG A 63 0.26 7.36 -8.30
C ARG A 63 0.68 6.03 -8.92
N ALA A 64 1.76 5.42 -8.42
CA ALA A 64 2.27 4.16 -8.94
C ALA A 64 1.26 3.00 -8.75
N LEU A 65 0.57 2.95 -7.63
CA LEU A 65 -0.40 1.89 -7.31
C LEU A 65 -1.75 2.12 -8.02
N THR A 66 -2.17 3.37 -8.17
CA THR A 66 -3.32 3.70 -9.03
C THR A 66 -3.08 3.28 -10.48
N ALA A 67 -1.86 3.46 -11.00
CA ALA A 67 -1.50 3.00 -12.35
C ALA A 67 -1.60 1.47 -12.53
N LEU A 68 -1.51 0.69 -11.45
CA LEU A 68 -1.75 -0.76 -11.45
C LEU A 68 -3.23 -1.14 -11.34
N GLY A 69 -4.12 -0.18 -11.10
CA GLY A 69 -5.56 -0.40 -10.93
C GLY A 69 -6.05 -0.43 -9.48
N ALA A 70 -5.21 -0.07 -8.51
CA ALA A 70 -5.68 0.10 -7.13
C ALA A 70 -6.45 1.41 -6.94
N GLY A 71 -7.47 1.40 -6.07
CA GLY A 71 -7.98 2.63 -5.46
C GLY A 71 -7.00 3.14 -4.42
N VAL A 72 -6.93 4.45 -4.22
CA VAL A 72 -6.11 5.08 -3.17
C VAL A 72 -6.98 5.96 -2.29
N VAL A 73 -6.84 5.80 -0.99
CA VAL A 73 -7.48 6.63 0.03
C VAL A 73 -6.40 7.21 0.95
N ALA A 74 -6.63 8.42 1.46
CA ALA A 74 -5.73 9.06 2.40
C ALA A 74 -5.62 8.26 3.70
N ASP A 75 -4.46 8.35 4.37
CA ASP A 75 -4.26 7.73 5.69
C ASP A 75 -4.91 8.61 6.77
N GLU A 76 -6.23 8.63 6.84
CA GLU A 76 -6.97 9.38 7.86
C GLU A 76 -7.55 8.42 8.92
N PRO A 77 -7.45 8.72 10.23
CA PRO A 77 -6.96 9.94 10.87
C PRO A 77 -5.47 9.89 11.27
N ARG A 78 -4.62 9.06 10.62
CA ARG A 78 -3.22 8.83 11.01
C ARG A 78 -3.02 8.26 12.42
N ALA A 79 -3.98 7.47 12.91
CA ALA A 79 -3.94 6.87 14.24
C ALA A 79 -3.32 5.46 14.26
N GLY A 80 -2.44 5.15 13.31
CA GLY A 80 -1.73 3.88 13.20
C GLY A 80 -2.46 2.82 12.36
N LEU A 81 -1.86 1.63 12.31
CA LEU A 81 -2.20 0.57 11.35
C LEU A 81 -3.68 0.17 11.36
N ASN A 82 -4.24 -0.09 12.54
CA ASN A 82 -5.62 -0.58 12.65
C ASN A 82 -6.63 0.51 12.27
N ALA A 83 -6.34 1.77 12.57
CA ALA A 83 -7.19 2.89 12.17
C ALA A 83 -7.17 3.08 10.64
N ALA A 84 -6.00 2.99 10.01
CA ALA A 84 -5.86 3.02 8.56
C ALA A 84 -6.66 1.89 7.88
N LEU A 85 -6.55 0.66 8.39
CA LEU A 85 -7.32 -0.49 7.90
C LEU A 85 -8.82 -0.28 8.04
N ALA A 86 -9.30 0.20 9.19
CA ALA A 86 -10.71 0.49 9.42
C ALA A 86 -11.22 1.62 8.50
N HIS A 87 -10.43 2.68 8.31
CA HIS A 87 -10.76 3.77 7.39
C HIS A 87 -10.88 3.27 5.95
N GLY A 88 -9.90 2.51 5.46
CA GLY A 88 -9.95 1.93 4.12
C GLY A 88 -11.12 0.98 3.94
N ALA A 89 -11.42 0.15 4.93
CA ALA A 89 -12.55 -0.78 4.89
C ALA A 89 -13.91 -0.07 4.84
N ALA A 90 -14.03 1.13 5.41
CA ALA A 90 -15.26 1.94 5.35
C ALA A 90 -15.46 2.66 4.00
N ARG A 91 -14.51 2.56 3.06
CA ARG A 91 -14.51 3.25 1.76
C ARG A 91 -14.62 2.30 0.56
N VAL A 92 -14.86 1.00 0.80
CA VAL A 92 -14.92 -0.07 -0.21
C VAL A 92 -16.27 -0.74 -0.30
#